data_AF-A0A3R7GLY9-F1
#
_entry.id   AF-A0A3R7GLY9-F1
#
_cell.length_a   1.000
_cell.length_b   1.000
_cell.length_c   1.000
_cell.angle_alpha   90.00
_cell.angle_beta   90.00
_cell.angle_gamma   90.00
#
_symmetry.space_group_name_H-M   'P 1'
#
loop_
_entity.id
_entity.type
_entity.pdbx_description
1 polymer ?
#
loop_
_entity_poly.entity_id
_entity_poly.type
_entity_poly.pdbx_seq_one_letter_code
_entity_poly.pdbx_strand_id
1 'polypeptide(L)' 'MSQTTHSCLCGATLQFRQDIVKEGGGVYPTWKCKDCGTEVPGQIAEKLRHQHPS' A
#
# COMPACT_ATOMS: atom_id res chain seq x y z
N MET A 1 6.80 -1.25 18.07
CA MET A 1 6.71 -1.14 16.59
C MET A 1 5.26 -1.37 16.21
N SER A 2 4.52 -0.34 15.79
CA SER A 2 3.10 -0.47 15.43
C SER A 2 3.00 -0.99 13.99
N GLN A 3 2.58 -2.25 13.84
CA GLN A 3 2.27 -2.84 12.55
C GLN A 3 1.13 -2.02 11.92
N THR A 4 1.30 -1.56 10.68
CA THR A 4 0.25 -0.80 9.98
C THR A 4 -0.47 -1.76 9.06
N THR A 5 -1.72 -2.04 9.41
CA THR A 5 -2.65 -2.80 8.58
C THR A 5 -3.68 -1.83 8.01
N HIS A 6 -3.95 -1.92 6.72
CA HIS A 6 -4.96 -1.12 6.05
C HIS A 6 -5.93 -1.99 5.26
N SER A 7 -7.21 -1.83 5.53
CA SER A 7 -8.27 -2.52 4.80
C SER A 7 -8.59 -1.75 3.52
N CYS A 8 -8.38 -2.38 2.38
CA CYS A 8 -8.77 -1.82 1.09
C CYS A 8 -10.29 -1.93 0.89
N LEU A 9 -10.86 -1.04 0.06
CA LEU A 9 -12.29 -1.03 -0.27
C LEU A 9 -12.77 -2.31 -0.97
N CYS A 10 -11.87 -3.02 -1.65
CA CYS A 10 -12.18 -4.31 -2.26
C CYS A 10 -12.19 -5.49 -1.26
N GLY A 11 -11.91 -5.24 0.02
CA GLY A 11 -11.81 -6.26 1.06
C GLY A 11 -10.42 -6.86 1.23
N ALA A 12 -9.43 -6.45 0.42
CA ALA A 12 -8.04 -6.87 0.58
C ALA A 12 -7.40 -6.23 1.82
N THR A 13 -6.59 -7.00 2.55
CA THR A 13 -5.86 -6.51 3.72
C THR A 13 -4.43 -6.19 3.30
N LEU A 14 -4.06 -4.90 3.33
CA LEU A 14 -2.71 -4.45 3.04
C LEU A 14 -1.91 -4.41 4.34
N GLN A 15 -0.87 -5.22 4.45
CA GLN A 15 0.04 -5.22 5.61
C GLN A 15 1.48 -4.95 5.22
N PHE A 16 1.86 -5.29 3.99
CA PHE A 16 3.23 -5.26 3.54
C PHE A 16 3.36 -4.58 2.19
N ARG A 17 4.60 -4.27 1.83
CA ARG A 17 4.94 -3.70 0.52
C ARG A 17 4.39 -4.53 -0.65
N GLN A 18 4.28 -5.84 -0.50
CA GLN A 18 3.83 -6.76 -1.56
C GLN A 18 2.34 -6.64 -1.90
N ASP A 19 1.55 -6.03 -1.01
CA ASP A 19 0.10 -5.84 -1.20
C ASP A 19 -0.20 -4.53 -1.97
N ILE A 20 0.81 -3.68 -2.15
CA ILE A 20 0.72 -2.42 -2.89
C ILE A 20 1.64 -2.43 -4.11
N VAL A 21 1.18 -1.78 -5.17
CA VAL A 21 1.94 -1.54 -6.39
C VAL A 21 2.13 -0.04 -6.57
N LYS A 22 3.31 0.34 -7.04
CA LYS A 22 3.60 1.73 -7.38
C LYS A 22 3.14 1.96 -8.82
N GLU A 23 2.16 2.83 -9.02
CA GLU A 23 1.76 3.30 -10.34
C GLU A 23 2.49 4.62 -10.62
N GLY A 24 3.22 4.65 -11.74
CA GLY A 24 4.15 5.73 -12.07
C GLY A 24 3.69 6.56 -13.26
N GLY A 25 3.80 7.89 -13.14
CA GLY A 25 3.56 8.86 -14.21
C GLY A 25 3.74 10.33 -13.81
N GLY A 26 3.90 10.65 -12.53
CA GLY A 26 4.06 12.03 -12.04
C GLY A 26 5.15 12.20 -10.98
N VAL A 27 5.32 13.45 -10.52
CA VAL A 27 6.31 13.88 -9.52
C VAL A 27 6.16 13.15 -8.18
N TYR A 28 4.94 12.72 -7.85
CA TYR A 28 4.64 11.94 -6.65
C TYR A 28 4.35 10.48 -6.99
N PRO A 29 4.92 9.51 -6.23
CA PRO A 29 4.61 8.10 -6.42
C PRO A 29 3.18 7.82 -5.98
N THR A 30 2.32 7.44 -6.92
CA THR A 30 0.98 6.96 -6.62
C THR A 30 1.05 5.48 -6.26
N TRP A 31 0.41 5.08 -5.18
CA TRP A 31 0.37 3.70 -4.75
C TRP A 31 -1.03 3.16 -4.92
N LYS A 32 -1.15 1.91 -5.35
CA LYS A 32 -2.43 1.23 -5.55
C LYS A 32 -2.41 -0.13 -4.89
N CYS A 33 -3.58 -0.60 -4.50
CA CYS A 33 -3.78 -1.98 -4.06
C CYS A 33 -3.44 -2.91 -5.23
N LYS A 34 -2.65 -3.95 -4.95
CA LYS A 34 -2.27 -4.94 -5.95
C LYS A 34 -3.47 -5.75 -6.47
N ASP A 35 -4.44 -6.04 -5.61
CA ASP A 35 -5.61 -6.86 -5.94
C ASP A 35 -6.62 -6.13 -6.83
N CYS A 36 -6.98 -4.90 -6.47
CA CYS A 36 -8.09 -4.18 -7.12
C CYS A 36 -7.70 -2.86 -7.77
N GLY A 37 -6.44 -2.41 -7.63
CA GLY A 37 -5.97 -1.15 -8.23
C GLY A 37 -6.49 0.12 -7.53
N THR A 38 -7.19 -0.01 -6.40
CA THR A 38 -7.66 1.14 -5.60
C THR A 38 -6.48 1.98 -5.14
N GLU A 39 -6.59 3.29 -5.25
CA GLU A 39 -5.55 4.21 -4.78
C GLU A 39 -5.36 4.12 -3.26
N VAL A 40 -4.12 3.91 -2.85
CA VAL A 40 -3.71 3.81 -1.45
C VAL A 40 -3.11 5.15 -1.04
N PRO A 41 -3.59 5.76 0.07
CA PRO A 41 -3.05 7.02 0.56
C PRO A 41 -1.54 6.93 0.79
N GLY A 42 -0.78 7.93 0.34
CA GLY A 42 0.68 7.92 0.43
C GLY A 42 1.22 7.66 1.83
N GLN A 43 0.58 8.19 2.89
CA GLN A 43 0.98 7.92 4.28
C GLN A 43 0.85 6.44 4.68
N ILE A 44 -0.20 5.75 4.19
CA ILE A 44 -0.40 4.32 4.43
C ILE A 44 0.60 3.52 3.60
N ALA A 45 0.73 3.85 2.32
CA ALA A 45 1.67 3.19 1.43
C ALA A 45 3.12 3.29 1.93
N GLU A 46 3.52 4.44 2.50
CA GLU A 46 4.83 4.63 3.10
C GLU A 46 5.05 3.65 4.27
N LYS A 47 4.08 3.55 5.18
CA LYS A 47 4.12 2.61 6.31
C LYS A 47 4.16 1.15 5.86
N LEU A 48 3.35 0.79 4.85
CA LEU A 48 3.32 -0.56 4.27
C LEU A 48 4.65 -0.89 3.57
N ARG A 49 5.25 0.07 2.86
CA ARG A 49 6.53 -0.09 2.17
C ARG A 49 7.69 -0.38 3.13
N HIS A 50 7.66 0.22 4.32
CA HIS A 50 8.64 -0.01 5.38
C HIS A 50 8.39 -1.30 6.18
N GLN A 51 7.22 -1.93 6.03
CA GLN A 51 6.93 -3.22 6.64
C GLN A 51 7.39 -4.36 5.74
N HIS A 52 8.26 -5.20 6.30
CA HIS A 52 8.76 -6.42 5.68
C HIS A 52 8.30 -7.63 6.51
N PRO A 53 7.87 -8.72 5.87
CA PRO A 53 7.75 -10.00 6.57
C PRO A 53 9.17 -10.43 7.00
N SER A 54 9.39 -10.58 8.31
CA SER A 54 10.63 -11.15 8.89
C SER A 54 10.69 -12.66 8.70
#